data_AF-A0AAV3PPG9-F1
#
_entry.id   AF-A0AAV3PPG9-F1
#
_cell.length_a   1.000
_cell.length_b   1.000
_cell.length_c   1.000
_cell.angle_alpha   90.00
_cell.angle_beta   90.00
_cell.angle_gamma   90.00
#
_symmetry.space_group_name_H-M   'P 1'
#
loop_
_entity.id
_entity.type
_entity.pdbx_description
1 polymer ?
#
loop_
_entity_poly.entity_id
_entity_poly.type
_entity_poly.pdbx_seq_one_letter_code
_entity_poly.pdbx_strand_id
1 'polypeptide(L)'
;MLEMIRSKVMERIQKRVVAMSKNSGVLCVKIRKILERVVAESVGFTYIWNGKYGFEVKAHADQYTVDVMKNSCSCGAWQLCSIPCPHVITCLLHLRKSVVAIVKECYKK
;
A
#
# COMPACT_ATOMS: atom_id res chain seq x y z
N MET A 1 28.08 -15.20 17.95
CA MET A 1 27.51 -14.38 16.86
C MET A 1 26.00 -14.64 16.67
N LEU A 2 25.56 -15.90 16.56
CA LEU A 2 24.13 -16.24 16.41
C LEU A 2 23.26 -15.79 17.59
N GLU A 3 23.74 -15.90 18.83
CA GLU A 3 22.99 -15.42 20.00
C GLU A 3 22.74 -13.91 20.01
N MET A 4 23.67 -13.10 19.49
CA MET A 4 23.45 -11.66 19.35
C MET A 4 22.37 -11.37 18.31
N ILE A 5 22.33 -12.13 17.22
CA ILE A 5 21.29 -11.99 16.19
C ILE A 5 19.94 -12.39 16.78
N ARG A 6 19.86 -13.55 17.46
CA ARG A 6 18.64 -14.02 18.12
C ARG A 6 18.09 -12.98 19.09
N SER A 7 18.92 -12.48 20.00
CA SER A 7 18.53 -11.46 20.98
C SER A 7 18.06 -10.17 20.32
N LYS A 8 18.76 -9.66 19.28
CA LYS A 8 18.35 -8.46 18.55
C LYS A 8 17.03 -8.65 17.79
N VAL A 9 16.78 -9.83 17.22
CA VAL A 9 15.51 -10.14 16.54
C VAL A 9 14.37 -10.20 17.55
N MET A 10 14.55 -10.87 18.70
CA MET A 10 13.55 -10.92 19.76
C MET A 10 13.21 -9.52 20.29
N GLU A 11 14.21 -8.69 20.55
CA GLU A 11 14.00 -7.31 21.00
C GLU A 11 13.22 -6.48 19.95
N ARG A 12 13.53 -6.66 18.66
CA ARG A 12 12.78 -6.00 17.56
C ARG A 12 11.32 -6.45 17.51
N ILE A 13 11.04 -7.74 17.70
CA ILE A 13 9.68 -8.29 17.73
C ILE A 13 8.92 -7.69 18.92
N GLN A 14 9.50 -7.74 20.12
CA GLN A 14 8.90 -7.17 21.33
C GLN A 14 8.54 -5.69 21.14
N LYS A 15 9.48 -4.87 20.63
CA LYS A 15 9.24 -3.44 20.38
C LYS A 15 8.08 -3.21 19.40
N ARG A 16 7.95 -4.03 18.35
CA ARG A 16 6.85 -3.94 17.38
C ARG A 16 5.51 -4.34 17.98
N VAL A 17 5.45 -5.41 18.77
CA VAL A 17 4.23 -5.84 19.48
C VAL A 17 3.76 -4.77 20.45
N VAL A 18 4.66 -4.21 21.26
CA VAL A 18 4.33 -3.13 22.21
C VAL A 18 3.87 -1.85 21.49
N ALA A 19 4.48 -1.50 20.36
CA ALA A 19 4.04 -0.35 19.56
C ALA A 19 2.63 -0.58 18.97
N MET A 20 2.33 -1.79 18.50
CA MET A 20 1.03 -2.14 17.93
C MET A 20 -0.07 -2.26 18.98
N SER A 21 0.23 -2.73 20.20
CA SER A 21 -0.77 -2.78 21.27
C SER A 21 -1.28 -1.39 21.63
N LYS A 22 -0.39 -0.39 21.67
CA LYS A 22 -0.69 1.04 21.90
C LYS A 22 -1.37 1.75 20.73
N ASN A 23 -1.29 1.21 19.51
CA ASN A 23 -1.94 1.79 18.34
C ASN A 23 -3.44 1.50 18.37
N SER A 24 -4.26 2.54 18.23
CA SER A 24 -5.72 2.47 18.22
C SER A 24 -6.33 2.23 16.83
N GLY A 25 -5.56 2.43 15.75
CA GLY A 25 -6.07 2.26 14.39
C GLY A 25 -5.82 0.87 13.79
N VAL A 26 -6.59 0.54 12.75
CA VAL A 26 -6.55 -0.75 12.04
C VAL A 26 -5.17 -1.03 11.42
N LEU A 27 -4.53 0.00 10.85
CA LEU A 27 -3.21 -0.13 10.23
C LEU A 27 -2.08 0.26 11.18
N CYS A 28 -0.94 -0.41 11.02
CA CYS A 28 0.34 0.00 11.57
C CYS A 28 0.65 1.47 11.23
N VAL A 29 1.15 2.24 12.20
CA VAL A 29 1.46 3.68 12.03
C VAL A 29 2.36 3.95 10.81
N LYS A 30 3.36 3.10 10.58
CA LYS A 30 4.27 3.25 9.43
C LYS A 30 3.55 3.09 8.08
N ILE A 31 2.65 2.11 7.97
CA ILE A 31 1.90 1.85 6.75
C ILE A 31 0.90 2.96 6.50
N ARG A 32 0.22 3.46 7.54
CA ARG A 32 -0.66 4.62 7.45
C ARG A 32 0.05 5.84 6.85
N LYS A 33 1.24 6.18 7.38
CA LYS A 33 2.06 7.28 6.83
C LYS A 33 2.48 7.07 5.38
N ILE A 34 2.79 5.83 4.99
CA ILE A 34 3.08 5.50 3.59
C ILE A 34 1.84 5.73 2.72
N LEU A 35 0.66 5.30 3.17
CA LEU A 35 -0.60 5.49 2.45
C LEU A 35 -0.93 6.97 2.28
N GLU A 36 -0.80 7.78 3.34
CA GLU A 36 -1.01 9.24 3.28
C GLU A 36 -0.11 9.88 2.22
N ARG A 37 1.17 9.47 2.17
CA ARG A 37 2.11 9.95 1.15
C ARG A 37 1.70 9.54 -0.26
N VAL A 38 1.40 8.26 -0.51
CA VAL A 38 1.03 7.81 -1.88
C VAL A 38 -0.31 8.38 -2.33
N VAL A 39 -1.22 8.69 -1.41
CA VAL A 39 -2.46 9.41 -1.70
C VAL A 39 -2.14 10.84 -2.16
N ALA A 40 -1.25 11.55 -1.46
CA ALA A 40 -0.80 12.87 -1.87
C ALA A 40 -0.09 12.84 -3.25
N GLU A 41 0.74 11.82 -3.51
CA GLU A 41 1.41 11.63 -4.81
C GLU A 41 0.42 11.33 -5.95
N SER A 42 -0.74 10.72 -5.66
CA SER A 42 -1.75 10.40 -6.67
C SER A 42 -2.54 11.63 -7.17
N VAL A 43 -2.38 12.78 -6.51
CA VAL A 43 -3.06 14.02 -6.87
C VAL A 43 -2.56 14.51 -8.23
N GLY A 44 -3.51 14.82 -9.12
CA GLY A 44 -3.20 15.29 -10.48
C GLY A 44 -3.02 14.17 -11.51
N PHE A 45 -3.11 12.90 -11.11
CA PHE A 45 -3.11 11.79 -12.06
C PHE A 45 -4.48 11.69 -12.75
N THR A 46 -4.46 11.29 -14.01
CA THR A 46 -5.67 11.05 -14.80
C THR A 46 -5.73 9.59 -15.22
N TYR A 47 -6.90 9.09 -15.59
CA TYR A 47 -7.06 7.69 -15.97
C TYR A 47 -8.10 7.50 -17.07
N ILE A 48 -7.93 6.40 -17.80
CA ILE A 48 -8.91 5.81 -18.71
C ILE A 48 -9.32 4.46 -18.10
N TRP A 49 -10.61 4.26 -17.86
CA TRP A 49 -11.16 3.05 -17.27
C TRP A 49 -11.82 2.17 -18.31
N ASN A 50 -11.58 0.85 -18.27
CA ASN A 50 -12.16 -0.11 -19.21
C ASN A 50 -13.58 -0.59 -18.84
N GLY A 51 -14.23 0.02 -17.86
CA GLY A 51 -15.56 -0.36 -17.37
C GLY A 51 -15.59 -1.59 -16.46
N LYS A 52 -14.44 -2.22 -16.17
CA LYS A 52 -14.32 -3.38 -15.26
C LYS A 52 -13.22 -3.15 -14.24
N TYR A 53 -12.11 -3.88 -14.34
CA TYR A 53 -11.02 -3.88 -13.36
C TYR A 53 -9.72 -3.25 -13.87
N GLY A 54 -9.68 -2.86 -15.15
CA GLY A 54 -8.48 -2.39 -15.82
C GLY A 54 -8.50 -0.87 -16.04
N PHE A 55 -7.36 -0.24 -15.77
CA PHE A 55 -7.15 1.19 -15.93
C PHE A 55 -5.83 1.44 -16.65
N GLU A 56 -5.82 2.49 -17.45
CA GLU A 56 -4.60 3.16 -17.89
C GLU A 56 -4.50 4.49 -17.16
N VAL A 57 -3.50 4.63 -16.30
CA VAL A 57 -3.27 5.80 -15.46
C VAL A 57 -2.15 6.61 -16.06
N LYS A 58 -2.42 7.88 -16.36
CA LYS A 58 -1.42 8.85 -16.79
C LYS A 58 -0.91 9.62 -15.58
N ALA A 59 0.35 9.38 -15.24
CA ALA A 59 1.07 10.02 -14.15
C ALA A 59 2.17 10.90 -14.75
N HIS A 60 1.91 12.20 -14.81
CA HIS A 60 2.77 13.17 -15.49
C HIS A 60 3.01 12.81 -16.97
N ALA A 61 4.25 12.49 -17.34
CA ALA A 61 4.64 12.11 -18.70
C ALA A 61 4.49 10.60 -18.98
N ASP A 62 4.35 9.78 -17.94
CA ASP A 62 4.32 8.33 -18.05
C ASP A 62 2.89 7.77 -17.98
N GLN A 63 2.74 6.56 -18.51
CA GLN A 63 1.49 5.81 -18.46
C GLN A 63 1.70 4.45 -17.80
N TYR A 64 0.74 4.05 -16.98
CA TYR A 64 0.78 2.82 -16.22
C TYR A 64 -0.53 2.06 -16.34
N THR A 65 -0.46 0.75 -16.56
CA THR A 65 -1.64 -0.12 -16.56
C THR A 65 -1.86 -0.69 -15.18
N VAL A 66 -3.08 -0.63 -14.68
CA VAL A 66 -3.49 -1.20 -13.39
C VAL A 66 -4.60 -2.22 -13.62
N ASP A 67 -4.46 -3.41 -13.05
CA ASP A 67 -5.53 -4.39 -12.92
C ASP A 67 -5.82 -4.60 -11.42
N VAL A 68 -6.94 -4.05 -10.98
CA VAL A 68 -7.36 -4.06 -9.57
C VAL A 68 -7.74 -5.46 -9.10
N MET A 69 -8.24 -6.32 -9.98
CA MET A 69 -8.67 -7.68 -9.62
C MET A 69 -7.45 -8.59 -9.42
N LYS A 70 -6.43 -8.42 -10.25
CA LYS A 70 -5.15 -9.14 -10.14
C LYS A 70 -4.17 -8.52 -9.14
N ASN A 71 -4.55 -7.45 -8.45
CA ASN A 71 -3.67 -6.68 -7.57
C ASN A 71 -2.34 -6.28 -8.24
N SER A 72 -2.42 -5.76 -9.47
CA SER A 72 -1.22 -5.49 -10.27
C SER A 72 -1.19 -4.07 -10.85
N CYS A 73 0.01 -3.52 -10.91
CA CYS A 73 0.31 -2.27 -11.60
C CYS A 73 1.60 -2.45 -12.41
N SER A 74 1.71 -1.86 -13.61
CA SER A 74 2.92 -1.97 -14.42
C SER A 74 4.17 -1.37 -13.76
N CYS A 75 4.03 -0.52 -12.75
CA CYS A 75 5.18 -0.05 -11.96
C CYS A 75 5.76 -1.11 -11.00
N GLY A 76 5.08 -2.26 -10.81
CA GLY A 76 5.54 -3.39 -9.98
C GLY A 76 5.47 -3.19 -8.47
N ALA A 77 5.38 -1.95 -7.99
CA ALA A 77 5.44 -1.63 -6.57
C ALA A 77 4.32 -2.31 -5.74
N TRP A 78 3.12 -2.43 -6.32
CA TRP A 78 1.99 -3.04 -5.61
C TRP A 78 2.18 -4.55 -5.43
N GLN A 79 2.71 -5.24 -6.44
CA GLN A 79 2.97 -6.68 -6.38
C GLN A 79 4.07 -7.00 -5.37
N LEU A 80 5.13 -6.19 -5.34
CA LEU A 80 6.27 -6.38 -4.46
C LEU A 80 5.93 -6.10 -2.99
N CYS A 81 5.32 -4.95 -2.72
CA CYS A 81 5.08 -4.48 -1.35
C CYS A 81 3.70 -4.86 -0.83
N SER A 82 2.76 -5.27 -1.69
CA SER A 82 1.35 -5.46 -1.34
C SER A 82 0.68 -4.22 -0.72
N ILE A 83 1.25 -3.04 -1.00
CA ILE A 83 0.73 -1.72 -0.63
C ILE A 83 0.39 -1.02 -1.94
N PRO A 84 -0.83 -0.46 -2.10
CA PRO A 84 -1.21 0.26 -3.31
C PRO A 84 -0.22 1.39 -3.61
N CYS A 85 0.27 1.44 -4.85
CA CYS A 85 1.05 2.58 -5.35
C CYS A 85 0.13 3.75 -5.73
N PRO A 86 0.67 4.96 -5.95
CA PRO A 86 -0.13 6.13 -6.33
C PRO A 86 -1.09 5.88 -7.51
N HIS A 87 -0.66 5.12 -8.53
CA HIS A 87 -1.51 4.76 -9.68
C HIS A 87 -2.74 3.94 -9.27
N VAL A 88 -2.54 2.98 -8.35
CA VAL A 88 -3.62 2.13 -7.84
C VAL A 88 -4.55 2.95 -6.96
N ILE A 89 -4.03 3.89 -6.16
CA ILE A 89 -4.85 4.82 -5.38
C ILE A 89 -5.80 5.58 -6.28
N THR A 90 -5.33 6.14 -7.41
CA THR A 90 -6.18 6.85 -8.38
C THR A 90 -7.35 5.97 -8.85
N CYS A 91 -7.09 4.70 -9.15
CA CYS A 91 -8.12 3.74 -9.56
C CYS A 91 -9.12 3.43 -8.44
N LEU A 92 -8.64 3.24 -7.21
CA LEU A 92 -9.48 2.91 -6.05
C LEU A 92 -10.39 4.08 -5.67
N LEU A 93 -9.91 5.32 -5.77
CA LEU A 93 -10.72 6.52 -5.55
C LEU A 93 -11.87 6.61 -6.56
N HIS A 94 -11.61 6.32 -7.85
CA HIS A 94 -12.67 6.23 -8.86
C HIS A 94 -13.71 5.17 -8.51
N LEU A 95 -13.25 3.96 -8.15
CA LEU A 95 -14.13 2.84 -7.77
C LEU A 95 -14.82 3.03 -6.40
N ARG A 96 -14.55 4.15 -5.70
CA ARG A 96 -15.01 4.43 -4.33
C ARG A 96 -14.70 3.28 -3.36
N LYS A 97 -13.57 2.59 -3.57
CA LYS A 97 -13.11 1.51 -2.71
C LYS A 97 -12.18 2.05 -1.64
N SER A 98 -12.32 1.53 -0.43
CA SER A 98 -11.41 1.87 0.66
C SER A 98 -10.00 1.36 0.38
N VAL A 99 -9.02 2.26 0.40
CA VAL A 99 -7.60 1.93 0.28
C VAL A 99 -7.17 1.01 1.43
N VAL A 100 -7.71 1.21 2.63
CA VAL A 100 -7.39 0.38 3.80
C VAL A 100 -7.86 -1.07 3.61
N ALA A 101 -9.00 -1.27 2.92
CA ALA A 101 -9.57 -2.59 2.71
C ALA A 101 -8.71 -3.48 1.80
N ILE A 102 -7.97 -2.89 0.86
CA ILE A 102 -7.16 -3.64 -0.10
C ILE A 102 -5.73 -3.94 0.40
N VAL A 103 -5.30 -3.29 1.48
CA VAL A 103 -4.01 -3.57 2.12
C VAL A 103 -4.06 -4.96 2.75
N LYS A 104 -3.00 -5.74 2.56
CA LYS A 104 -2.88 -7.11 3.11
C LYS A 104 -3.00 -7.13 4.63
N GLU A 105 -3.47 -8.27 5.13
CA GLU A 105 -3.72 -8.51 6.56
C GLU A 105 -2.46 -8.37 7.42
N CYS A 106 -1.29 -8.72 6.90
CA CYS A 106 -0.01 -8.59 7.62
C CYS A 106 0.36 -7.15 8.02
N TYR A 107 -0.33 -6.14 7.49
CA TYR A 107 -0.17 -4.72 7.85
C TYR A 107 -1.28 -4.19 8.76
N LYS A 108 -2.28 -5.01 9.05
CA LYS A 108 -3.34 -4.70 10.00
C LYS A 108 -2.96 -5.21 11.41
N LYS A 109 -3.61 -4.64 12.42
CA LYS A 109 -3.45 -5.04 13.82
C LYS A 109 -4.14 -6.38 14.06
#